data_AF-I4H7M5-F1
#
_entry.id   AF-I4H7M5-F1
#
_cell.length_a   1.000
_cell.length_b   1.000
_cell.length_c   1.000
_cell.angle_alpha   90.00
_cell.angle_beta   90.00
_cell.angle_gamma   90.00
#
_symmetry.space_group_name_H-M   'P 1'
#
loop_
_entity.id
_entity.type
_entity.pdbx_description
1 polymer ?
#
loop_
_entity_poly.entity_id
_entity_poly.type
_entity_poly.pdbx_seq_one_letter_code
_entity_poly.pdbx_strand_id
1 'polypeptide(L)'
;MYTAIALSWTLGIILGLMTLLFILRIVLTWNPQVDLNSFPFNIIAWPTEPFLIPVRKLIPPLGGVDISPIIWVGICTLLREILLGQQGLITMALK
;
A
#
# COMPACT_ATOMS: atom_id res chain seq x y z
N MET A 1 8.11 -22.55 14.14
CA MET A 1 6.88 -22.02 14.79
C MET A 1 7.03 -20.55 15.15
N TYR A 2 7.92 -20.16 16.08
CA TYR A 2 8.11 -18.74 16.45
C TYR A 2 8.52 -17.83 15.29
N THR A 3 9.40 -18.31 14.41
CA THR A 3 9.87 -17.57 13.23
C THR A 3 8.74 -17.25 12.24
N ALA A 4 7.84 -18.21 12.01
CA ALA A 4 6.72 -18.04 11.09
C ALA A 4 5.61 -17.17 11.69
N ILE A 5 5.40 -17.22 13.02
CA ILE A 5 4.52 -16.28 13.72
C ILE A 5 5.08 -14.85 13.58
N ALA A 6 6.36 -14.64 13.88
CA ALA A 6 7.00 -13.33 13.74
C ALA A 6 6.87 -12.79 12.31
N LEU A 7 7.12 -13.64 11.31
CA LEU A 7 6.95 -13.29 9.90
C LEU A 7 5.51 -12.83 9.58
N SER A 8 4.51 -13.58 10.06
CA SER A 8 3.09 -13.26 9.86
C SER A 8 2.74 -11.88 10.44
N TRP A 9 3.19 -11.58 11.66
CA TRP A 9 2.96 -10.27 12.30
C TRP A 9 3.65 -9.14 11.55
N THR A 10 4.93 -9.31 11.22
CA THR A 10 5.71 -8.29 10.49
C THR A 10 5.09 -7.99 9.13
N LEU A 11 4.77 -9.02 8.33
CA LEU A 11 4.11 -8.83 7.05
C LEU A 11 2.73 -8.19 7.18
N GLY A 12 1.95 -8.60 8.19
CA GLY A 12 0.62 -8.06 8.44
C GLY A 12 0.66 -6.56 8.75
N ILE A 13 1.62 -6.14 9.58
CA ILE A 13 1.83 -4.72 9.91
C ILE A 13 2.28 -3.93 8.68
N ILE A 14 3.28 -4.44 7.93
CA ILE A 14 3.81 -3.75 6.75
C ILE A 14 2.73 -3.59 5.67
N LEU A 15 2.03 -4.67 5.30
CA LEU A 15 0.99 -4.63 4.27
C LEU A 15 -0.21 -3.77 4.71
N GLY A 16 -0.59 -3.83 5.99
CA GLY A 16 -1.62 -2.98 6.56
C GLY A 16 -1.24 -1.50 6.52
N LEU A 17 -0.02 -1.15 6.93
CA LEU A 17 0.50 0.21 6.89
C LEU A 17 0.56 0.73 5.44
N MET A 18 1.11 -0.04 4.51
CA MET A 18 1.18 0.35 3.10
C MET A 18 -0.22 0.57 2.51
N THR A 19 -1.18 -0.29 2.82
CA THR A 19 -2.57 -0.12 2.40
C THR A 19 -3.14 1.20 2.90
N LEU A 20 -2.93 1.51 4.19
CA LEU A 20 -3.38 2.78 4.78
C LEU A 20 -2.71 3.98 4.09
N LEU A 21 -1.39 3.93 3.87
CA LEU A 21 -0.66 5.01 3.20
C LEU A 21 -1.17 5.22 1.77
N PHE A 22 -1.45 4.16 1.01
CA PHE A 22 -2.02 4.30 -0.33
C PHE A 22 -3.45 4.87 -0.30
N ILE A 23 -4.29 4.48 0.66
CA ILE A 23 -5.62 5.09 0.83
C ILE A 23 -5.50 6.60 1.10
N LEU A 24 -4.61 7.01 2.01
CA LEU A 24 -4.34 8.42 2.26
C LEU A 24 -3.80 9.10 1.00
N ARG A 25 -2.94 8.42 0.24
CA ARG A 25 -2.38 8.94 -1.01
C ARG A 25 -3.45 9.23 -2.06
N ILE A 26 -4.52 8.45 -2.14
CA ILE A 26 -5.68 8.75 -3.00
C ILE A 26 -6.23 10.13 -2.64
N VAL A 27 -6.56 10.35 -1.37
CA VAL A 27 -7.14 11.62 -0.90
C VAL A 27 -6.19 12.79 -1.14
N LEU A 28 -4.89 12.62 -0.82
CA LEU A 28 -3.90 13.68 -0.94
C LEU A 28 -3.61 14.07 -2.39
N THR A 29 -3.52 13.09 -3.30
CA THR A 29 -3.22 13.37 -4.71
C THR A 29 -4.40 13.96 -5.47
N TRP A 30 -5.63 13.70 -5.02
CA TRP A 30 -6.84 14.24 -5.63
C TRP A 30 -7.14 15.67 -5.16
N ASN A 31 -6.50 16.14 -4.09
CA ASN A 31 -6.58 17.52 -3.67
C ASN A 31 -5.42 18.35 -4.26
N PRO A 32 -5.66 19.19 -5.29
CA PRO A 32 -4.61 19.97 -5.94
C PRO A 32 -3.99 21.05 -5.05
N GLN A 33 -4.59 21.36 -3.90
CA GLN A 33 -4.06 22.35 -2.94
C GLN A 33 -3.01 21.77 -2.00
N VAL A 34 -2.83 20.44 -1.97
CA VAL A 34 -1.89 19.77 -1.06
C VAL A 34 -0.50 19.71 -1.69
N ASP A 35 0.49 20.29 -1.00
CA ASP A 35 1.90 20.06 -1.33
C ASP A 35 2.39 18.75 -0.68
N LEU A 36 2.59 17.74 -1.51
CA LEU A 36 3.00 16.39 -1.09
C LEU A 36 4.44 16.33 -0.55
N ASN A 37 5.26 17.37 -0.74
CA ASN A 37 6.61 17.45 -0.19
C ASN A 37 6.67 18.19 1.15
N SER A 38 5.58 18.84 1.54
CA SER A 38 5.47 19.56 2.82
C SER A 38 5.11 18.61 3.97
N PHE A 39 5.54 18.95 5.19
CA PHE A 39 5.12 18.25 6.40
C PHE A 39 3.66 18.62 6.74
N PRO A 40 2.79 17.66 7.12
CA PRO A 40 3.08 16.25 7.40
C PRO A 40 2.87 15.30 6.20
N PHE A 41 2.49 15.81 5.03
CA PHE A 41 2.08 14.98 3.88
C PHE A 41 3.23 14.17 3.27
N ASN A 42 4.46 14.66 3.38
CA ASN A 42 5.66 13.96 2.94
C ASN A 42 5.88 12.60 3.61
N ILE A 43 5.41 12.42 4.86
CA ILE A 43 5.45 11.14 5.58
C ILE A 43 4.64 10.06 4.85
N ILE A 44 3.59 10.45 4.14
CA ILE A 44 2.75 9.55 3.33
C ILE A 44 3.30 9.47 1.90
N ALA A 45 3.74 10.59 1.35
CA ALA A 45 4.22 10.69 -0.02
C ALA A 45 5.46 9.85 -0.28
N TRP A 46 6.52 10.06 0.50
CA TRP A 46 7.82 9.48 0.21
C TRP A 46 7.86 7.95 0.28
N PRO A 47 7.22 7.28 1.27
CA PRO A 47 7.23 5.81 1.31
C PRO A 47 6.42 5.17 0.18
N THR A 48 5.39 5.86 -0.33
CA THR A 48 4.52 5.32 -1.37
C THR A 48 5.06 5.60 -2.78
N GLU A 49 5.77 6.70 -2.99
CA GLU A 49 6.19 7.19 -4.31
C GLU A 49 6.99 6.18 -5.16
N PRO A 50 7.97 5.42 -4.63
CA PRO A 50 8.72 4.44 -5.43
C PRO A 50 7.84 3.37 -6.09
N PHE A 51 6.69 3.05 -5.47
CA PHE A 51 5.72 2.10 -5.99
C PHE A 51 4.80 2.72 -7.05
N LEU A 52 4.50 4.01 -6.92
CA LEU A 52 3.58 4.73 -7.82
C LEU A 52 4.24 5.09 -9.15
N ILE A 53 5.52 5.50 -9.14
CA ILE A 53 6.29 5.86 -10.34
C ILE A 53 6.16 4.83 -11.47
N PRO A 54 6.41 3.51 -11.27
CA PRO A 54 6.29 2.54 -12.35
C PRO A 54 4.86 2.38 -12.86
N VAL A 55 3.86 2.47 -11.98
CA VAL A 55 2.44 2.37 -12.38
C VAL A 55 2.02 3.58 -13.21
N ARG A 56 2.44 4.79 -12.82
CA ARG A 56 2.14 6.02 -13.58
C ARG A 56 2.79 6.07 -14.96
N LYS A 57 3.87 5.31 -15.19
CA LYS A 57 4.44 5.15 -16.54
C LYS A 57 3.53 4.34 -17.46
N LEU A 58 2.76 3.41 -16.91
CA LEU A 58 1.82 2.57 -17.67
C LEU A 58 0.43 3.21 -17.77
N ILE A 59 -0.03 3.79 -16.66
CA ILE A 59 -1.35 4.40 -16.52
C ILE A 59 -1.13 5.83 -15.99
N PRO A 60 -0.92 6.82 -16.88
CA PRO A 60 -0.71 8.19 -16.46
C PRO A 60 -1.96 8.75 -15.74
N PRO A 61 -1.80 9.75 -14.85
CA PRO A 61 -2.93 10.42 -14.21
C PRO A 61 -3.92 10.96 -15.25
N LEU A 62 -5.21 10.72 -15.01
CA LEU A 62 -6.29 11.15 -15.90
C LEU A 62 -7.01 12.33 -15.27
N GLY A 63 -7.08 13.47 -15.96
CA GLY A 63 -7.76 14.66 -15.44
C GLY A 63 -7.20 15.19 -14.11
N GLY A 64 -5.90 15.01 -13.87
CA GLY A 64 -5.25 15.40 -12.60
C GLY A 64 -5.45 14.42 -11.44
N VAL A 65 -6.15 13.31 -11.69
CA VAL A 65 -6.45 12.28 -10.69
C VAL A 65 -5.46 11.13 -10.83
N ASP A 66 -4.69 10.87 -9.77
CA ASP A 66 -3.77 9.73 -9.72
C ASP A 66 -4.52 8.46 -9.29
N ILE A 67 -4.58 7.48 -10.20
CA ILE A 67 -5.23 6.18 -9.98
C ILE A 67 -4.22 5.14 -9.45
N SER A 68 -2.92 5.41 -9.56
CA SER A 68 -1.89 4.45 -9.16
C SER A 68 -1.98 3.98 -7.70
N PRO A 69 -2.37 4.79 -6.70
CA PRO A 69 -2.52 4.31 -5.33
C PRO A 69 -3.68 3.32 -5.17
N ILE A 70 -4.76 3.46 -5.96
CA ILE A 70 -5.91 2.53 -5.92
C ILE A 70 -5.46 1.12 -6.34
N ILE A 71 -4.65 1.04 -7.39
CA ILE A 71 -4.09 -0.22 -7.87
C ILE A 71 -3.27 -0.88 -6.76
N TRP A 72 -2.45 -0.11 -6.06
CA TRP A 72 -1.65 -0.63 -4.95
C TRP A 72 -2.47 -1.00 -3.72
N VAL A 73 -3.59 -0.34 -3.42
CA VAL A 73 -4.54 -0.82 -2.40
C VAL A 73 -5.03 -2.22 -2.77
N GLY A 74 -5.41 -2.44 -4.03
CA GLY A 74 -5.85 -3.76 -4.50
C GLY A 74 -4.74 -4.81 -4.37
N ILE A 75 -3.51 -4.48 -4.80
CA ILE A 75 -2.37 -5.39 -4.72
C ILE A 75 -2.03 -5.73 -3.25
N CYS A 76 -1.92 -4.72 -2.37
CA CYS A 76 -1.56 -4.93 -0.97
C CYS A 76 -2.62 -5.75 -0.23
N THR A 77 -3.91 -5.48 -0.45
CA THR A 77 -5.00 -6.23 0.19
C THR A 77 -5.09 -7.65 -0.33
N LEU A 78 -4.92 -7.87 -1.64
CA LEU A 78 -4.87 -9.20 -2.24
C LEU A 78 -3.69 -10.02 -1.70
N LEU A 79 -2.49 -9.43 -1.65
CA LEU A 79 -1.31 -10.10 -1.09
C LEU A 79 -1.52 -10.44 0.39
N ARG A 80 -2.13 -9.53 1.16
CA ARG A 80 -2.45 -9.79 2.57
C ARG A 80 -3.40 -10.97 2.72
N GLU A 81 -4.45 -11.06 1.89
CA GLU A 81 -5.40 -12.18 1.96
C GLU A 81 -4.75 -13.50 1.55
N ILE A 82 -4.02 -13.52 0.43
CA ILE A 82 -3.33 -14.73 -0.07
C ILE A 82 -2.29 -15.23 0.94
N LEU A 83 -1.56 -14.34 1.60
CA LEU A 83 -0.47 -14.74 2.51
C LEU A 83 -0.97 -15.01 3.93
N LEU A 84 -1.82 -14.13 4.46
CA LEU A 84 -2.15 -14.03 5.90
C LEU A 84 -3.65 -14.18 6.20
N GLY A 85 -4.50 -14.35 5.19
CA GLY A 85 -5.94 -14.55 5.37
C GLY A 85 -6.29 -15.83 6.14
N GLN A 86 -7.58 -16.06 6.36
CA GLN A 86 -8.05 -17.28 7.07
C GLN A 86 -7.60 -18.56 6.34
N GLN A 87 -7.53 -18.49 5.00
CA GLN A 87 -7.01 -19.51 4.10
C GLN A 87 -5.63 -19.13 3.52
N GLY A 88 -4.93 -18.18 4.14
CA GLY A 88 -3.65 -17.69 3.64
C GLY A 88 -2.55 -18.75 3.71
N LEU A 89 -1.62 -18.72 2.76
CA LEU A 89 -0.54 -19.71 2.63
C LEU A 89 0.31 -19.84 3.90
N ILE A 90 0.64 -18.72 4.55
CA ILE A 90 1.44 -18.72 5.79
C ILE A 90 0.59 -19.22 6.96
N THR A 91 -0.69 -18.82 7.02
CA THR A 91 -1.63 -19.27 8.05
C THR A 91 -1.86 -20.78 7.98
N MET A 92 -1.98 -21.35 6.78
CA MET A 92 -2.12 -22.79 6.58
C MET A 92 -0.85 -23.55 6.96
N ALA A 93 0.33 -23.03 6.61
CA ALA A 93 1.61 -23.65 6.95
C ALA A 93 1.96 -23.59 8.44
N LEU A 94 1.26 -22.75 9.21
CA LEU A 94 1.42 -22.60 10.66
C LEU A 94 0.54 -23.55 11.49
N LYS A 95 -0.46 -24.18 10.86
CA LYS A 95 -1.32 -25.21 11.46
C LYS A 95 -0.64 -26.56 11.40
#